data_AF-A0AAJ1R1P2-F1
#
_entry.id   AF-A0AAJ1R1P2-F1
#
_cell.length_a   1.000
_cell.length_b   1.000
_cell.length_c   1.000
_cell.angle_alpha   90.00
_cell.angle_beta   90.00
_cell.angle_gamma   90.00
#
_symmetry.space_group_name_H-M   'P 1'
#
loop_
_entity.id
_entity.type
_entity.pdbx_description
1 polymer ?
#
loop_
_entity_poly.entity_id
_entity_poly.type
_entity_poly.pdbx_seq_one_letter_code
_entity_poly.pdbx_strand_id
1 'polypeptide(L)'
;MKANTIIVSFNNGSVPPQYAYRYQIIFSEQDGNAELKIFRGYETDEKMIVSEQRKFNTEIFLQLLSLISKIKDSVKDPLMVGGSQRIIEVNSKKIEIHPDDDFGISLFNRFLYLYNPDFINQINSNLNL
;
A
#
# COMPACT_ATOMS: atom_id res chain seq x y z
N MET A 1 -1.52 -2.94 24.82
CA MET A 1 -1.28 -3.48 23.46
C MET A 1 -0.22 -2.61 22.80
N LYS A 2 0.69 -3.17 22.01
CA LYS A 2 1.66 -2.38 21.23
C LYS A 2 0.90 -1.78 20.04
N ALA A 3 1.00 -0.46 19.83
CA ALA A 3 0.32 0.20 18.73
C ALA A 3 0.78 -0.39 17.39
N ASN A 4 -0.16 -0.67 16.49
CA ASN A 4 0.15 -1.29 15.22
C ASN A 4 0.71 -0.26 14.24
N THR A 5 1.70 -0.69 13.47
CA THR A 5 2.16 0.02 12.28
C THR A 5 1.88 -0.86 11.07
N ILE A 6 1.19 -0.30 10.07
CA ILE A 6 0.89 -0.96 8.81
C ILE A 6 1.55 -0.20 7.69
N ILE A 7 2.28 -0.90 6.83
CA ILE A 7 2.86 -0.33 5.63
C ILE A 7 2.18 -0.98 4.43
N VAL A 8 1.57 -0.16 3.58
CA VAL A 8 0.96 -0.60 2.33
C VAL A 8 1.83 -0.07 1.20
N SER A 9 2.32 -0.96 0.34
CA SER A 9 3.22 -0.56 -0.74
C SER A 9 2.95 -1.30 -2.03
N PHE A 10 3.20 -0.60 -3.15
CA PHE A 10 3.12 -1.17 -4.49
C PHE A 10 4.02 -0.41 -5.45
N ASN A 11 4.29 -1.01 -6.60
CA ASN A 11 4.99 -0.35 -7.71
C ASN A 11 4.06 -0.20 -8.92
N ASN A 12 4.44 0.59 -9.91
CA ASN A 12 3.72 0.69 -11.17
C ASN A 12 4.12 -0.41 -12.19
N GLY A 13 4.60 -1.56 -11.71
CA GLY A 13 5.02 -2.70 -12.53
C GLY A 13 6.40 -2.53 -13.18
N SER A 14 6.67 -3.37 -14.18
CA SER A 14 7.95 -3.43 -14.88
C SER A 14 8.03 -2.38 -15.98
N VAL A 15 8.55 -1.19 -15.65
CA VAL A 15 8.70 -0.05 -16.58
C VAL A 15 10.16 0.40 -16.68
N PRO A 16 10.58 1.19 -17.68
CA PRO A 16 11.94 1.73 -17.69
C PRO A 16 12.27 2.53 -16.41
N PRO A 17 13.52 2.52 -15.90
CA PRO A 17 13.87 3.13 -14.61
C PRO A 17 13.43 4.60 -14.44
N GLN A 18 13.44 5.38 -15.53
CA GLN A 18 12.99 6.78 -15.50
C GLN A 18 11.51 6.96 -15.16
N TYR A 19 10.70 5.90 -15.30
CA TYR A 19 9.26 5.85 -15.03
C TYR A 19 8.91 4.90 -13.89
N ALA A 20 9.90 4.25 -13.26
CA ALA A 20 9.69 3.33 -12.16
C ALA A 20 9.36 4.11 -10.89
N TYR A 21 8.20 3.80 -10.29
CA TYR A 21 7.76 4.40 -9.05
C TYR A 21 7.34 3.32 -8.05
N ARG A 22 7.77 3.50 -6.81
CA ARG A 22 7.27 2.75 -5.64
C ARG A 22 6.52 3.68 -4.72
N TYR A 23 5.33 3.27 -4.34
CA TYR A 23 4.44 3.98 -3.43
C TYR A 23 4.43 3.25 -2.10
N GLN A 24 4.48 4.01 -1.00
CA GLN A 24 4.43 3.47 0.35
C GLN A 24 3.57 4.35 1.22
N ILE A 25 2.58 3.77 1.91
CA ILE A 25 1.76 4.45 2.90
C ILE A 25 2.00 3.79 4.24
N ILE A 26 2.47 4.56 5.23
CA ILE A 26 2.77 4.09 6.58
C ILE A 26 1.66 4.60 7.50
N PHE A 27 0.79 3.71 7.97
CA PHE A 27 -0.24 4.01 8.95
C PHE A 27 0.28 3.70 10.36
N SER A 28 0.16 4.66 11.26
CA SER A 28 0.47 4.48 12.68
C SER A 28 -0.82 4.61 13.51
N GLU A 29 -1.15 3.55 14.24
CA GLU A 29 -2.30 3.54 15.17
C GLU A 29 -2.11 4.54 16.31
N GLN A 30 -0.86 4.72 16.76
CA GLN A 30 -0.54 5.49 17.97
C GLN A 30 -0.93 6.97 17.85
N ASP A 31 -0.73 7.55 16.68
CA ASP A 31 -0.92 8.97 16.40
C ASP A 31 -2.06 9.23 15.39
N GLY A 32 -2.62 8.19 14.78
CA GLY A 32 -3.68 8.29 13.78
C GLY A 32 -3.22 9.01 12.50
N ASN A 33 -1.91 8.96 12.21
CA ASN A 33 -1.33 9.56 11.02
C ASN A 33 -0.89 8.51 10.01
N ALA A 34 -1.09 8.84 8.74
CA ALA A 34 -0.56 8.10 7.61
C ALA A 34 0.45 8.96 6.86
N GLU A 35 1.61 8.39 6.53
CA GLU A 35 2.64 9.04 5.71
C GLU A 35 2.74 8.35 4.35
N LEU A 36 2.49 9.09 3.26
CA LEU A 36 2.76 8.67 1.89
C LEU A 36 4.21 9.03 1.53
N LYS A 37 4.94 8.05 1.03
CA LYS A 37 6.24 8.22 0.37
C LYS A 37 6.17 7.71 -1.06
N ILE A 38 6.69 8.51 -1.99
CA ILE A 38 6.86 8.11 -3.38
C ILE A 38 8.34 8.08 -3.68
N PHE A 39 8.81 6.95 -4.20
CA PHE A 39 10.19 6.72 -4.59
C PHE A 39 10.26 6.58 -6.10
N ARG A 40 11.23 7.22 -6.73
CA ARG A 40 11.51 7.12 -8.18
C ARG A 40 12.78 6.31 -8.40
N GLY A 41 12.72 5.35 -9.33
CA GLY A 41 13.81 4.41 -9.63
C GLY A 41 13.52 3.00 -9.13
N TYR A 42 14.56 2.18 -9.07
CA TYR A 42 14.51 0.79 -8.59
C TYR A 42 15.39 0.62 -7.36
N GLU A 43 14.86 -0.02 -6.32
CA GLU A 43 15.53 -0.52 -5.11
C GLU A 43 16.81 0.23 -4.69
N THR A 44 17.95 -0.08 -5.31
CA THR A 44 19.29 0.46 -4.97
C THR A 44 19.49 1.94 -5.32
N ASP A 45 18.76 2.46 -6.30
CA ASP A 45 18.88 3.83 -6.82
C ASP A 45 17.62 4.67 -6.57
N GLU A 46 16.70 4.16 -5.75
CA GLU A 46 15.45 4.84 -5.43
C GLU A 46 15.70 6.19 -4.73
N LYS A 47 15.11 7.25 -5.27
CA LYS A 47 15.07 8.57 -4.64
C LYS A 47 13.66 8.88 -4.17
N MET A 48 13.50 9.21 -2.90
CA MET A 48 12.23 9.71 -2.38
C MET A 48 11.96 11.09 -2.98
N ILE A 49 10.83 11.23 -3.67
CA ILE A 49 10.41 12.48 -4.33
C ILE A 49 9.20 13.13 -3.65
N VAL A 50 8.46 12.38 -2.83
CA VAL A 50 7.32 12.88 -2.05
C VAL A 50 7.36 12.26 -0.65
N SER A 51 7.05 13.08 0.36
CA SER A 51 6.71 12.67 1.72
C SER A 51 5.55 13.58 2.20
N GLU A 52 4.37 13.00 2.40
CA GLU A 52 3.16 13.73 2.79
C GLU A 52 2.45 13.00 3.93
N GLN A 53 2.11 13.74 4.99
CA GLN A 53 1.38 13.21 6.14
C GLN A 53 -0.06 13.69 6.19
N ARG A 54 -0.96 12.81 6.63
CA ARG A 54 -2.35 13.16 6.89
C ARG A 54 -2.97 12.33 8.00
N LYS A 55 -4.05 12.84 8.58
CA LYS A 55 -4.91 12.08 9.50
C LYS A 55 -5.77 11.07 8.75
N PHE A 56 -6.03 9.93 9.38
CA PHE A 56 -6.98 8.92 8.90
C PHE A 56 -7.98 8.54 10.00
N ASN A 57 -9.04 7.82 9.62
CA ASN A 57 -10.01 7.32 10.58
C ASN A 57 -9.48 6.03 11.27
N THR A 58 -9.12 6.13 12.55
CA THR A 58 -8.55 5.02 13.32
C THR A 58 -9.51 3.85 13.51
N GLU A 59 -10.82 4.10 13.58
CA GLU A 59 -11.81 3.02 13.73
C GLU A 59 -11.85 2.13 12.48
N ILE A 60 -11.90 2.75 11.28
CA ILE A 60 -11.85 2.02 10.01
C ILE A 60 -10.53 1.26 9.89
N PHE A 61 -9.41 1.89 10.28
CA PHE A 61 -8.11 1.24 10.30
C PHE A 61 -8.09 -0.05 11.13
N LEU A 62 -8.63 -0.01 12.36
CA LEU A 62 -8.71 -1.18 13.22
C LEU A 62 -9.60 -2.28 12.63
N GLN A 63 -10.68 -1.90 11.96
CA GLN A 63 -11.52 -2.86 11.23
C GLN A 63 -10.73 -3.54 10.09
N LEU A 64 -10.00 -2.77 9.28
CA LEU A 64 -9.16 -3.32 8.21
C LEU A 64 -8.05 -4.21 8.76
N LEU A 65 -7.42 -3.80 9.86
CA LEU A 65 -6.39 -4.58 10.55
C LEU A 65 -6.89 -5.97 10.96
N SER A 66 -8.13 -6.05 11.48
CA SER A 66 -8.75 -7.32 11.88
C SER A 66 -8.94 -8.31 10.71
N LEU A 67 -8.97 -7.80 9.47
CA LEU A 67 -9.17 -8.60 8.26
C LEU A 67 -7.87 -9.18 7.70
N ILE A 68 -6.70 -8.69 8.11
CA ILE A 68 -5.40 -9.12 7.58
C ILE A 68 -5.16 -10.62 7.80
N SER A 69 -5.62 -11.19 8.92
CA SER A 69 -5.46 -12.61 9.21
C SER A 69 -6.13 -13.51 8.16
N LYS A 70 -7.19 -13.02 7.51
CA LYS A 70 -7.98 -13.75 6.50
C LYS A 70 -7.30 -13.82 5.13
N ILE A 71 -6.24 -13.04 4.89
CA ILE A 71 -5.51 -13.09 3.61
C ILE A 71 -4.92 -14.48 3.37
N LYS A 72 -4.47 -15.17 4.44
CA LYS A 72 -3.86 -16.49 4.31
C LYS A 72 -4.83 -17.57 3.81
N ASP A 73 -6.11 -17.38 4.08
CA ASP A 73 -7.16 -18.34 3.79
C ASP A 73 -7.97 -17.95 2.53
N SER A 74 -7.49 -16.94 1.78
CA SER A 74 -8.20 -16.46 0.60
C SER A 74 -8.15 -17.48 -0.54
N VAL A 75 -9.27 -17.57 -1.27
CA VAL A 75 -9.38 -18.38 -2.47
C VAL A 75 -8.62 -17.66 -3.59
N LYS A 76 -7.73 -18.40 -4.24
CA LYS A 76 -6.94 -17.90 -5.35
C LYS A 76 -7.60 -18.27 -6.68
N ASP A 77 -7.75 -17.31 -7.58
CA ASP A 77 -8.20 -17.57 -8.94
C ASP A 77 -7.00 -17.99 -9.83
N PRO A 78 -6.88 -19.27 -10.22
CA PRO A 78 -5.75 -19.76 -11.00
C PRO A 78 -5.66 -19.14 -12.41
N LEU A 79 -6.68 -18.43 -12.89
CA LEU A 79 -6.70 -17.78 -14.20
C LEU A 79 -6.15 -16.34 -14.17
N MET A 80 -5.97 -15.75 -12.99
CA MET A 80 -5.44 -14.40 -12.81
C MET A 80 -3.92 -14.41 -12.82
N VAL A 81 -3.31 -13.80 -13.84
CA VAL A 81 -1.85 -13.64 -13.98
C VAL A 81 -1.46 -12.18 -14.26
N GLY A 82 -0.33 -11.75 -13.72
CA GLY A 82 0.25 -10.41 -13.95
C GLY A 82 -0.23 -9.32 -12.98
N GLY A 83 0.21 -8.08 -13.17
CA GLY A 83 -0.13 -6.94 -12.31
C GLY A 83 1.03 -6.47 -11.41
N SER A 84 0.84 -5.30 -10.79
CA SER A 84 1.82 -4.69 -9.90
C SER A 84 2.04 -5.51 -8.63
N GLN A 85 3.28 -5.56 -8.14
CA GLN A 85 3.57 -6.11 -6.82
C GLN A 85 2.85 -5.27 -5.77
N ARG A 86 2.16 -5.92 -4.83
CA ARG A 86 1.43 -5.31 -3.72
C ARG A 86 1.86 -5.99 -2.43
N ILE A 87 2.18 -5.19 -1.41
CA ILE A 87 2.66 -5.68 -0.12
C ILE A 87 1.93 -4.97 1.00
N ILE A 88 1.43 -5.73 1.96
CA ILE A 88 1.00 -5.23 3.27
C ILE A 88 2.00 -5.73 4.31
N GLU A 89 2.63 -4.82 5.03
CA GLU A 89 3.51 -5.14 6.16
C GLU A 89 2.81 -4.80 7.47
N VAL A 90 2.79 -5.75 8.40
CA VAL A 90 2.21 -5.58 9.74
C VAL A 90 3.28 -5.80 10.78
N ASN A 91 3.66 -4.77 11.53
CA ASN A 91 4.67 -4.87 12.59
C ASN A 91 5.93 -5.63 12.11
N SER A 92 6.47 -5.24 10.94
CA SER A 92 7.64 -5.85 10.28
C SER A 92 7.41 -7.20 9.58
N LYS A 93 6.18 -7.73 9.58
CA LYS A 93 5.84 -8.94 8.83
C LYS A 93 5.20 -8.60 7.50
N LYS A 94 5.91 -8.91 6.40
CA LYS A 94 5.43 -8.70 5.02
C LYS A 94 4.45 -9.80 4.59
N ILE A 95 3.40 -9.38 3.90
CA ILE A 95 2.40 -10.22 3.25
C ILE A 95 2.33 -9.74 1.80
N GLU A 96 2.75 -10.59 0.88
CA GLU A 96 2.59 -10.32 -0.56
C GLU A 96 1.15 -10.59 -0.95
N ILE A 97 0.55 -9.63 -1.64
CA ILE A 97 -0.80 -9.75 -2.19
C ILE A 97 -0.65 -10.18 -3.64
N HIS A 98 -0.98 -11.43 -3.90
CA HIS A 98 -0.89 -11.98 -5.24
C HIS A 98 -2.03 -11.43 -6.13
N PRO A 99 -1.83 -11.40 -7.46
CA PRO A 99 -2.85 -10.95 -8.39
C PRO A 99 -4.13 -11.79 -8.41
N ASP A 100 -4.03 -13.05 -7.99
CA ASP A 100 -5.12 -14.02 -7.90
C ASP A 100 -5.88 -13.97 -6.56
N ASP A 101 -5.47 -13.09 -5.64
CA ASP A 101 -6.05 -12.94 -4.32
C ASP A 101 -7.04 -11.76 -4.28
N ASP A 102 -8.27 -12.00 -4.74
CA ASP A 102 -9.34 -10.99 -4.78
C ASP A 102 -9.58 -10.33 -3.41
N PHE A 103 -9.54 -11.11 -2.34
CA PHE A 103 -9.72 -10.60 -0.99
C PHE A 103 -8.55 -9.71 -0.58
N GLY A 104 -7.32 -10.16 -0.79
CA GLY A 104 -6.11 -9.40 -0.53
C GLY A 104 -6.07 -8.10 -1.33
N ILE A 105 -6.44 -8.13 -2.60
CA ILE A 105 -6.55 -6.95 -3.47
C ILE A 105 -7.61 -5.98 -2.93
N SER A 106 -8.79 -6.48 -2.59
CA SER A 106 -9.87 -5.67 -2.02
C SER A 106 -9.45 -5.00 -0.72
N LEU A 107 -8.80 -5.74 0.18
CA LEU A 107 -8.29 -5.21 1.44
C LEU A 107 -7.18 -4.17 1.22
N PHE A 108 -6.25 -4.44 0.32
CA PHE A 108 -5.20 -3.50 -0.09
C PHE A 108 -5.81 -2.18 -0.59
N ASN A 109 -6.79 -2.24 -1.50
CA ASN A 109 -7.45 -1.06 -2.03
C ASN A 109 -8.21 -0.27 -0.95
N ARG A 110 -8.77 -0.93 0.05
CA ARG A 110 -9.40 -0.26 1.20
C ARG A 110 -8.41 0.52 2.05
N PHE A 111 -7.16 0.06 2.18
CA PHE A 111 -6.12 0.88 2.80
C PHE A 111 -5.75 2.09 1.96
N LEU A 112 -5.64 1.95 0.63
CA LEU A 112 -5.44 3.11 -0.24
C LEU A 112 -6.56 4.14 -0.08
N TYR A 113 -7.82 3.68 -0.06
CA TYR A 113 -8.99 4.52 0.15
C TYR A 113 -8.99 5.19 1.54
N LEU A 114 -8.58 4.47 2.58
CA LEU A 114 -8.43 5.01 3.94
C LEU A 114 -7.43 6.17 3.97
N TYR A 115 -6.36 6.08 3.19
CA TYR A 115 -5.45 7.22 3.00
C TYR A 115 -6.14 8.31 2.20
N ASN A 116 -6.57 8.04 0.97
CA ASN A 116 -7.29 9.00 0.14
C ASN A 116 -8.29 8.30 -0.79
N PRO A 117 -9.58 8.66 -0.76
CA PRO A 117 -10.56 8.16 -1.73
C PRO A 117 -10.17 8.40 -3.19
N ASP A 118 -9.43 9.47 -3.47
CA ASP A 118 -8.97 9.86 -4.79
C ASP A 118 -7.45 9.66 -4.98
N PHE A 119 -6.92 8.59 -4.39
CA PHE A 119 -5.48 8.31 -4.36
C PHE A 119 -4.83 8.34 -5.75
N ILE A 120 -5.52 7.84 -6.77
CA ILE A 120 -4.99 7.78 -8.14
C ILE A 120 -4.77 9.17 -8.73
N ASN A 121 -5.68 10.12 -8.52
CA ASN A 121 -5.48 11.49 -9.00
C ASN A 121 -4.40 12.22 -8.20
N GLN A 122 -4.28 11.95 -6.89
CA GLN A 122 -3.21 12.50 -6.06
C GLN A 122 -1.84 12.07 -6.58
N ILE A 123 -1.62 10.77 -6.84
CA ILE A 123 -0.32 10.30 -7.35
C ILE A 123 -0.02 10.93 -8.72
N ASN A 124 -1.01 10.99 -9.63
CA ASN A 124 -0.79 11.59 -10.94
C ASN A 124 -0.41 13.08 -10.84
N SER A 125 -1.00 13.81 -9.90
CA SER A 125 -0.66 15.21 -9.64
C SER A 125 0.78 15.34 -9.14
N ASN A 126 1.19 14.48 -8.21
CA ASN A 126 2.55 14.45 -7.66
C ASN A 126 3.64 14.12 -8.70
N LEU A 127 3.31 13.33 -9.72
CA LEU A 127 4.25 12.94 -10.79
C LEU A 127 4.40 13.99 -11.90
N ASN A 128 3.44 14.90 -12.03
CA ASN A 128 3.43 15.97 -13.02
C ASN A 128 4.03 17.30 -12.49
N LEU A 129 4.57 17.28 -11.27
CA LEU A 129 5.33 18.37 -10.64
C LEU A 129 6.83 18.24 -10.96
#